data_AF-X7Z198-F1
#
_entry.id   AF-X7Z198-F1
#
_cell.length_a   1.000
_cell.length_b   1.000
_cell.length_c   1.000
_cell.angle_alpha   90.00
_cell.angle_beta   90.00
_cell.angle_gamma   90.00
#
_symmetry.space_group_name_H-M   'P 1'
#
loop_
_entity.id
_entity.type
_entity.pdbx_description
1 polymer ?
#
loop_
_entity_poly.entity_id
_entity_poly.type
_entity_poly.pdbx_seq_one_letter_code
_entity_poly.pdbx_strand_id
1 'polypeptide(L)'
;MRGLARGGTFITLGYAAGTIPAIPLNLVLLKGITVRGMEIRTFASDHPAEANRDLGELARLFAAGTIRPYIGARFPLADTAAALRYVAERKVLGKVVIDVF
;
A
#
# COMPACT_ATOMS: atom_id res chain seq x y z
N MET A 1 7.24 -7.29 -15.16
CA MET A 1 8.50 -6.74 -15.72
C MET A 1 8.49 -6.53 -17.24
N ARG A 2 7.75 -7.30 -18.05
CA ARG A 2 7.69 -7.08 -19.51
C ARG A 2 7.26 -5.66 -19.92
N GLY A 3 6.29 -5.08 -19.21
CA GLY A 3 5.82 -3.71 -19.45
C GLY A 3 6.76 -2.59 -18.99
N LEU A 4 7.91 -2.91 -18.38
CA LEU A 4 8.86 -1.90 -17.93
C LEU A 4 9.75 -1.44 -19.11
N ALA A 5 9.97 -0.12 -19.20
CA ALA A 5 10.95 0.46 -20.13
C ALA A 5 12.39 0.11 -19.73
N ARG A 6 13.35 0.33 -20.63
CA ARG A 6 14.78 0.19 -20.32
C ARG A 6 15.17 1.19 -19.21
N GLY A 7 15.99 0.77 -18.25
CA GLY A 7 16.38 1.55 -17.08
C GLY A 7 15.30 1.68 -16.00
N GLY A 8 14.13 1.07 -16.17
CA GLY A 8 13.04 1.23 -15.22
C GLY A 8 13.31 0.58 -13.85
N THR A 9 12.53 0.98 -12.84
CA THR A 9 12.59 0.40 -11.49
C THR A 9 11.34 -0.45 -11.22
N PHE A 10 11.56 -1.67 -10.75
CA PHE A 10 10.50 -2.55 -10.23
C PHE A 10 10.54 -2.52 -8.70
N ILE A 11 9.46 -2.10 -8.07
CA ILE A 11 9.32 -2.03 -6.62
C ILE A 11 8.38 -3.14 -6.15
N THR A 12 8.84 -4.03 -5.28
CA THR A 12 7.99 -5.04 -4.63
C THR A 12 7.46 -4.53 -3.29
N LEU A 13 6.14 -4.64 -3.09
CA LEU A 13 5.37 -4.13 -1.95
C LEU A 13 4.41 -5.23 -1.44
N GLY A 14 4.97 -6.24 -0.78
CA GLY A 14 4.20 -7.37 -0.24
C GLY A 14 3.68 -8.37 -1.28
N TYR A 15 3.06 -9.46 -0.78
CA TYR A 15 2.64 -10.61 -1.58
C TYR A 15 1.18 -10.98 -1.30
N ALA A 16 0.24 -10.22 -1.87
CA ALA A 16 -1.20 -10.44 -1.66
C ALA A 16 -1.69 -11.82 -2.12
N ALA A 17 -1.00 -12.44 -3.09
CA ALA A 17 -1.30 -13.78 -3.58
C ALA A 17 -0.76 -14.91 -2.68
N GLY A 18 -0.01 -14.58 -1.62
CA GLY A 18 0.59 -15.56 -0.69
C GLY A 18 1.85 -16.25 -1.20
N THR A 19 2.23 -16.05 -2.47
CA THR A 19 3.46 -16.61 -3.07
C THR A 19 4.43 -15.52 -3.48
N ILE A 20 5.72 -15.77 -3.30
CA ILE A 20 6.78 -14.89 -3.79
C ILE A 20 7.03 -15.19 -5.28
N PRO A 21 6.88 -14.21 -6.19
CA PRO A 21 7.06 -14.45 -7.62
C PRO A 21 8.53 -14.62 -7.99
N ALA A 22 8.82 -15.55 -8.90
CA ALA A 22 10.15 -15.68 -9.50
C ALA A 22 10.48 -14.45 -10.36
N ILE A 23 11.66 -13.86 -10.17
CA ILE A 23 12.10 -12.69 -10.92
C ILE A 23 12.72 -13.13 -12.25
N PRO A 24 12.22 -12.66 -13.41
CA PRO A 24 12.82 -12.94 -14.70
C PRO A 24 14.10 -12.11 -14.90
N LEU A 25 15.22 -12.62 -14.36
CA LEU A 25 16.52 -11.92 -14.37
C LEU A 25 17.06 -11.63 -15.77
N ASN A 26 16.64 -12.39 -16.79
CA ASN A 26 16.95 -12.08 -18.18
C ASN A 26 16.42 -10.70 -18.60
N LEU A 27 15.23 -10.30 -18.12
CA LEU A 27 14.69 -8.97 -18.39
C LEU A 27 15.41 -7.90 -17.59
N VAL A 28 15.89 -8.23 -16.39
CA VAL A 28 16.71 -7.33 -15.58
C VAL A 28 17.99 -6.97 -16.31
N LEU A 29 18.68 -7.98 -16.85
CA LEU A 29 19.89 -7.82 -17.66
C LEU A 29 19.61 -7.03 -18.95
N LEU A 30 18.69 -7.51 -19.79
CA LEU A 30 18.48 -6.98 -21.14
C LEU A 30 17.90 -5.56 -21.15
N LYS A 31 17.17 -5.18 -20.11
CA LYS A 31 16.57 -3.85 -20.01
C LYS A 31 17.28 -2.95 -18.98
N GLY A 32 18.29 -3.43 -18.26
CA GLY A 32 18.93 -2.66 -17.20
C GLY A 32 17.96 -2.24 -16.09
N ILE A 33 17.12 -3.17 -15.63
CA ILE A 33 16.08 -2.89 -14.61
C ILE A 33 16.74 -2.81 -13.23
N THR A 34 16.30 -1.86 -12.41
CA THR A 34 16.58 -1.87 -10.96
C THR A 34 15.45 -2.57 -10.22
N VAL A 35 15.77 -3.53 -9.35
CA VAL A 35 14.79 -4.17 -8.47
C VAL A 35 14.97 -3.64 -7.05
N ARG A 36 13.90 -3.11 -6.45
CA ARG A 36 13.91 -2.59 -5.07
C ARG A 36 12.76 -3.20 -4.26
N GLY A 37 12.98 -3.36 -2.96
CA GLY A 37 11.92 -3.64 -2.00
C GLY A 37 11.53 -2.38 -1.25
N MET A 38 10.28 -2.32 -0.82
CA MET A 38 9.86 -1.40 0.23
C MET A 38 8.95 -2.16 1.21
N GLU A 39 9.25 -2.00 2.48
CA GLU A 39 8.61 -2.68 3.59
C GLU A 39 8.12 -1.59 4.55
N ILE A 40 6.80 -1.45 4.70
CA ILE A 40 6.22 -0.32 5.45
C ILE A 40 6.19 -0.56 6.97
N ARG A 41 6.27 -1.82 7.43
CA ARG A 41 6.15 -2.16 8.86
C ARG A 41 7.36 -1.68 9.66
N THR A 42 8.57 -1.75 9.10
CA THR A 42 9.80 -1.28 9.75
C THR A 42 10.29 0.07 9.23
N PHE A 43 9.69 0.62 8.17
CA PHE A 43 10.13 1.89 7.58
C PHE A 43 10.25 3.03 8.60
N ALA A 44 9.27 3.20 9.49
CA ALA A 44 9.29 4.26 10.48
C ALA A 44 10.38 4.08 11.56
N SER A 45 10.78 2.84 11.87
CA SER A 45 11.89 2.57 12.79
C SER A 45 13.25 2.73 12.11
N ASP A 46 13.36 2.23 10.88
CA ASP A 46 14.62 2.15 10.16
C ASP A 46 14.99 3.51 9.53
N HIS A 47 13.98 4.30 9.15
CA HIS A 47 14.11 5.59 8.47
C HIS A 47 13.24 6.69 9.12
N PRO A 48 13.46 7.01 10.41
CA PRO A 48 12.56 7.90 11.17
C PRO A 48 12.48 9.32 10.59
N ALA A 49 13.57 9.86 10.05
CA ALA A 49 13.57 11.18 9.41
C ALA A 49 12.73 11.20 8.13
N GLU A 50 12.83 10.15 7.31
CA GLU A 50 12.06 10.02 6.07
C GLU A 50 10.58 9.83 6.38
N ALA A 51 10.25 8.94 7.32
CA ALA A 51 8.88 8.72 7.76
C ALA A 51 8.21 9.99 8.30
N ASN A 52 8.92 10.81 9.09
CA ASN A 52 8.41 12.09 9.57
C ASN A 52 8.16 13.09 8.44
N ARG A 53 9.08 13.16 7.47
CA ARG A 53 8.95 14.01 6.28
C ARG A 53 7.75 13.59 5.43
N ASP A 54 7.60 12.30 5.19
CA ASP A 54 6.52 11.72 4.39
C ASP A 54 5.15 11.92 5.07
N LEU A 55 5.07 11.72 6.39
CA LEU A 55 3.85 11.96 7.16
C LEU A 55 3.44 13.43 7.12
N GLY A 56 4.40 14.35 7.24
CA GLY A 56 4.16 15.79 7.12
C GLY A 56 3.68 16.20 5.73
N GLU A 57 4.17 15.54 4.67
CA GLU A 57 3.68 15.75 3.31
C GLU A 57 2.25 15.21 3.13
N LEU A 58 1.98 13.98 3.56
CA LEU A 58 0.64 13.39 3.51
C LEU A 58 -0.39 14.24 4.26
N ALA A 59 -0.04 14.75 5.44
CA ALA A 59 -0.91 15.65 6.21
C ALA A 59 -1.25 16.93 5.45
N ARG A 60 -0.26 17.55 4.78
CA ARG A 60 -0.48 18.74 3.95
C ARG A 60 -1.38 18.43 2.74
N LEU A 61 -1.11 17.33 2.03
CA LEU A 61 -1.92 16.92 0.87
C LEU A 61 -3.37 16.59 1.25
N PHE A 62 -3.57 16.01 2.43
CA PHE A 62 -4.89 15.73 2.98
C PHE A 62 -5.62 17.02 3.37
N ALA A 63 -4.96 17.93 4.09
CA ALA A 63 -5.52 19.22 4.48
C ALA A 63 -5.88 20.10 3.27
N ALA A 64 -5.08 20.05 2.19
CA ALA A 64 -5.36 20.72 0.93
C ALA A 64 -6.49 20.05 0.11
N GLY A 65 -6.96 18.88 0.53
CA GLY A 65 -7.98 18.10 -0.18
C GLY A 65 -7.51 17.50 -1.50
N THR A 66 -6.18 17.46 -1.74
CA THR A 66 -5.55 16.80 -2.90
C THR A 66 -5.64 15.29 -2.77
N ILE A 67 -5.42 14.76 -1.56
CA ILE A 67 -5.66 13.36 -1.24
C ILE A 67 -6.98 13.28 -0.47
N ARG A 68 -7.92 12.50 -1.00
CA ARG A 68 -9.21 12.20 -0.37
C ARG A 68 -9.36 10.69 -0.25
N PRO A 69 -9.09 10.11 0.93
CA PRO A 69 -9.29 8.70 1.18
C PRO A 69 -10.74 8.31 0.92
N TYR A 70 -10.95 7.30 0.10
CA TYR A 70 -12.27 6.77 -0.16
C TYR A 70 -12.67 5.79 0.95
N ILE A 71 -13.69 6.16 1.72
CA ILE A 71 -14.28 5.33 2.77
C ILE A 71 -15.47 4.61 2.17
N GLY A 72 -15.33 3.30 1.96
CA GLY A 72 -16.34 2.47 1.31
C GLY A 72 -17.48 2.05 2.24
N ALA A 73 -17.19 1.90 3.54
CA ALA A 73 -18.19 1.54 4.54
C ALA A 73 -17.76 2.03 5.92
N ARG A 74 -18.77 2.31 6.75
CA ARG A 74 -18.63 2.61 8.17
C ARG A 74 -19.53 1.67 8.96
N PHE A 75 -19.04 1.21 10.10
CA PHE A 75 -19.80 0.38 11.03
C PHE A 75 -19.63 0.95 12.43
N PRO A 76 -20.67 0.95 13.27
CA PRO A 76 -20.49 1.26 14.69
C PRO A 76 -19.63 0.17 15.35
N LEU A 77 -19.00 0.51 16.48
CA LEU A 77 -18.14 -0.41 17.24
C LEU A 77 -18.86 -1.74 17.57
N ALA A 78 -20.14 -1.67 17.92
CA ALA A 78 -20.98 -2.84 18.21
C ALA A 78 -21.05 -3.83 17.04
N ASP A 79 -20.90 -3.35 15.80
CA ASP A 79 -21.03 -4.14 14.57
C ASP A 79 -19.68 -4.56 13.99
N THR A 80 -18.60 -4.55 14.79
CA THR A 80 -17.26 -4.95 14.35
C THR A 80 -17.25 -6.34 13.68
N ALA A 81 -18.02 -7.30 14.20
CA ALA A 81 -18.14 -8.62 13.59
C ALA A 81 -18.77 -8.58 12.18
N ALA A 82 -19.75 -7.70 11.95
CA ALA A 82 -20.32 -7.49 10.63
C ALA A 82 -19.32 -6.81 9.68
N ALA A 83 -18.57 -5.82 10.17
CA ALA A 83 -17.52 -5.15 9.41
C ALA A 83 -16.42 -6.14 8.94
N LEU A 84 -15.98 -7.04 9.83
CA LEU A 84 -14.99 -8.07 9.48
C LEU A 84 -15.53 -9.05 8.44
N ARG A 85 -16.78 -9.50 8.56
CA ARG A 85 -17.43 -10.33 7.52
C ARG A 85 -17.51 -9.60 6.18
N TYR A 86 -17.89 -8.32 6.19
CA TYR A 86 -17.94 -7.48 4.99
C TYR A 86 -16.59 -7.41 4.24
N VAL A 87 -15.49 -7.29 4.99
CA VAL A 87 -14.12 -7.35 4.44
C VAL A 87 -13.78 -8.74 3.91
N ALA A 88 -14.07 -9.79 4.68
CA ALA A 88 -13.74 -11.17 4.32
C ALA A 88 -14.46 -11.63 3.04
N GLU A 89 -15.71 -11.19 2.85
CA GLU A 89 -16.54 -11.48 1.67
C GLU A 89 -16.12 -10.67 0.43
N ARG A 90 -15.03 -9.89 0.51
CA ARG A 90 -14.50 -9.05 -0.59
C ARG A 90 -15.53 -8.07 -1.17
N LYS A 91 -16.51 -7.64 -0.37
CA LYS A 91 -17.50 -6.61 -0.73
C LYS A 91 -16.94 -5.19 -0.65
N VAL A 92 -15.72 -5.05 -0.17
CA VAL A 92 -15.08 -3.76 0.10
C VAL A 92 -14.54 -3.13 -1.18
N LEU A 93 -15.02 -1.92 -1.47
CA LEU A 93 -14.36 -0.95 -2.32
C LEU A 93 -13.88 0.19 -1.41
N GLY A 94 -12.56 0.39 -1.25
CA GLY A 94 -12.01 1.43 -0.36
C GLY A 94 -11.77 0.98 1.07
N LYS A 95 -11.72 1.94 2.01
CA LYS A 95 -11.45 1.67 3.43
C LYS A 95 -12.74 1.40 4.20
N VAL A 96 -12.75 0.37 5.05
CA VAL A 96 -13.76 0.16 6.09
C VAL A 96 -13.28 0.83 7.38
N VAL A 97 -14.16 1.60 8.03
CA VAL A 97 -13.89 2.31 9.28
C VAL A 97 -14.87 1.85 10.35
N ILE A 98 -14.38 1.72 11.58
CA ILE A 98 -15.21 1.50 12.77
C ILE A 98 -15.36 2.82 13.50
N ASP A 99 -16.61 3.25 13.70
CA ASP A 99 -16.94 4.45 14.46
C ASP A 99 -17.12 4.06 15.94
N VAL A 100 -16.47 4.82 16.83
CA VAL A 100 -16.41 4.55 18.28
C VAL A 100 -17.30 5.49 19.11
N PHE A 101 -18.20 6.24 18.45
CA PHE A 101 -19.07 7.25 19.06
C PHE A 101 -20.54 6.94 18.82
#